data_AF-A0A7S1M8P9-F1
#
_entry.id   AF-A0A7S1M8P9-F1
#
_cell.length_a   1.000
_cell.length_b   1.000
_cell.length_c   1.000
_cell.angle_alpha   90.00
_cell.angle_beta   90.00
_cell.angle_gamma   90.00
#
_symmetry.space_group_name_H-M   'P 1'
#
loop_
_entity.id
_entity.type
_entity.pdbx_description
1 polymer ?
#
loop_
_entity_poly.entity_id
_entity_poly.type
_entity_poly.pdbx_seq_one_letter_code
_entity_poly.pdbx_strand_id
1 'polypeptide(L)'
;RLEKENLGESDYRGERFKNFKETDKSGKAIELKGNVEMLVLTKASLVADIHKEYLQAGADIVRTLTFGCNALTQQDYKMDKLVFEMNKSAAQLAKKAAAEVTKQDTQKPRFVA
;
A
#
# COMPACT_ATOMS: atom_id res chain seq x y z
N ARG A 1 2.58 12.16 2.27
CA ARG A 1 2.00 12.26 0.91
C ARG A 1 0.59 11.69 0.85
N LEU A 2 0.38 10.43 1.24
CA LEU A 2 -0.93 9.75 1.28
C LEU A 2 -2.04 10.51 2.04
N GLU A 3 -1.72 11.13 3.18
CA GLU A 3 -2.71 11.91 3.95
C GLU A 3 -3.33 13.08 3.18
N LYS A 4 -2.65 13.58 2.13
CA LYS A 4 -3.15 14.68 1.29
C LYS A 4 -4.18 14.22 0.25
N GLU A 5 -4.35 12.91 0.06
CA GLU A 5 -5.25 12.33 -0.96
C GLU A 5 -6.71 12.24 -0.49
N ASN A 6 -7.01 12.65 0.75
CA ASN A 6 -8.36 12.68 1.33
C ASN A 6 -9.16 11.36 1.13
N LEU A 7 -8.49 10.22 1.32
CA LEU A 7 -9.06 8.90 1.06
C LEU A 7 -10.16 8.52 2.07
N GLY A 8 -11.27 8.00 1.55
CA GLY A 8 -12.41 7.50 2.32
C GLY A 8 -12.44 5.99 2.43
N GLU A 9 -13.36 5.44 3.24
CA GLU A 9 -13.51 3.99 3.45
C GLU A 9 -13.63 3.19 2.14
N SER A 10 -14.33 3.74 1.14
CA SER A 10 -14.48 3.11 -0.18
C SER A 10 -13.15 2.92 -0.90
N ASP A 11 -12.16 3.79 -0.68
CA ASP A 11 -10.83 3.67 -1.27
C ASP A 11 -10.02 2.53 -0.66
N TYR A 12 -10.14 2.33 0.65
CA TYR A 12 -9.50 1.22 1.37
C TYR A 12 -10.19 -0.12 1.10
N ARG A 13 -11.51 -0.10 0.87
CA ARG A 13 -12.25 -1.31 0.48
C ARG A 13 -12.03 -1.70 -0.97
N GLY A 14 -11.97 -0.71 -1.87
CA GLY A 14 -12.02 -0.94 -3.30
C GLY A 14 -13.20 -1.83 -3.70
N GLU A 15 -13.08 -2.47 -4.86
CA GLU A 15 -14.12 -3.39 -5.33
C GLU A 15 -14.12 -4.71 -4.54
N ARG A 16 -12.92 -5.21 -4.19
CA ARG A 16 -12.74 -6.52 -3.55
C ARG A 16 -13.37 -6.61 -2.16
N PHE A 17 -13.35 -5.53 -1.39
CA PHE A 17 -13.83 -5.51 0.00
C PHE A 17 -15.06 -4.62 0.21
N LYS A 18 -15.78 -4.26 -0.87
CA LYS A 18 -17.00 -3.44 -0.78
C LYS A 18 -18.04 -3.99 0.20
N ASN A 19 -18.14 -5.33 0.26
CA ASN A 19 -19.09 -6.07 1.10
C ASN A 19 -18.48 -6.56 2.42
N PHE A 20 -17.34 -6.01 2.85
CA PHE A 20 -16.73 -6.34 4.13
C PHE A 20 -17.65 -5.93 5.30
N LYS A 21 -17.98 -6.91 6.17
CA LYS A 21 -18.97 -6.79 7.26
C LYS A 21 -18.48 -7.38 8.58
N GLU A 22 -17.16 -7.59 8.72
CA GLU A 22 -16.59 -8.12 9.95
C GLU A 22 -16.78 -7.13 11.12
N THR A 23 -16.86 -7.69 12.32
CA THR A 23 -17.01 -6.94 13.55
C THR A 23 -15.87 -7.23 14.54
N ASP A 24 -15.61 -6.27 15.42
CA ASP A 24 -14.71 -6.48 16.55
C ASP A 24 -15.39 -7.30 17.67
N LYS A 25 -14.66 -7.52 18.76
CA LYS A 25 -15.16 -8.30 19.91
C LYS A 25 -16.39 -7.68 20.59
N SER A 26 -16.66 -6.40 20.37
CA SER A 26 -17.83 -5.68 20.90
C SER A 26 -19.03 -5.71 19.95
N GLY A 27 -18.88 -6.29 18.75
CA GLY A 27 -19.91 -6.30 17.72
C GLY A 27 -19.93 -5.04 16.85
N LYS A 28 -18.98 -4.12 17.02
CA LYS A 28 -18.86 -2.92 16.19
C LYS A 28 -18.26 -3.29 14.83
N ALA A 29 -18.82 -2.75 13.74
CA ALA A 29 -18.28 -2.95 12.40
C ALA A 29 -16.85 -2.41 12.29
N ILE A 30 -15.98 -3.20 11.65
CA ILE A 30 -14.58 -2.83 11.40
C ILE A 30 -14.51 -1.99 10.13
N GLU A 31 -13.86 -0.84 10.22
CA GLU A 31 -13.50 0.01 9.09
C GLU A 31 -12.11 -0.37 8.57
N LEU A 32 -11.92 -0.37 7.25
CA LEU A 32 -10.61 -0.60 6.64
C LEU A 32 -9.80 0.70 6.49
N LYS A 33 -10.46 1.86 6.58
CA LYS A 33 -9.82 3.16 6.63
C LYS A 33 -8.85 3.22 7.80
N GLY A 34 -7.63 3.66 7.51
CA GLY A 34 -6.50 3.67 8.45
C GLY A 34 -5.51 2.52 8.23
N ASN A 35 -5.94 1.42 7.59
CA ASN A 35 -5.04 0.36 7.15
C ASN A 35 -4.42 0.72 5.79
N VAL A 36 -3.40 1.59 5.79
CA VAL A 36 -2.79 2.11 4.56
C VAL A 36 -2.17 1.02 3.68
N GLU A 37 -1.78 -0.11 4.27
CA GLU A 37 -1.29 -1.29 3.57
C GLU A 37 -2.33 -1.85 2.58
N MET A 38 -3.64 -1.70 2.84
CA MET A 38 -4.69 -2.15 1.91
C MET A 38 -4.62 -1.43 0.56
N LEU A 39 -4.08 -0.21 0.53
CA LEU A 39 -4.00 0.60 -0.69
C LEU A 39 -3.08 -0.04 -1.74
N VAL A 40 -2.18 -0.95 -1.36
CA VAL A 40 -1.37 -1.72 -2.33
C VAL A 40 -2.22 -2.69 -3.15
N LEU A 41 -3.40 -3.07 -2.64
CA LEU A 41 -4.36 -3.94 -3.32
C LEU A 41 -5.49 -3.12 -3.98
N THR A 42 -5.99 -2.08 -3.31
CA THR A 42 -7.20 -1.37 -3.74
C THR A 42 -6.92 -0.08 -4.52
N LYS A 43 -5.73 0.52 -4.35
CA LYS A 43 -5.29 1.77 -4.97
C LYS A 43 -3.85 1.69 -5.48
N ALA A 44 -3.51 0.56 -6.10
CA ALA A 44 -2.16 0.25 -6.56
C ALA A 44 -1.53 1.34 -7.45
N SER A 45 -2.31 1.99 -8.32
CA SER A 45 -1.81 3.09 -9.16
C SER A 45 -1.34 4.27 -8.32
N LEU A 46 -2.14 4.70 -7.34
CA LEU A 46 -1.79 5.80 -6.45
C LEU A 46 -0.49 5.51 -5.68
N VAL A 47 -0.34 4.28 -5.17
CA VAL A 47 0.88 3.87 -4.46
C VAL A 47 2.09 3.91 -5.39
N ALA A 48 1.96 3.40 -6.62
CA ALA A 48 3.03 3.43 -7.61
C ALA A 48 3.41 4.87 -8.00
N ASP A 49 2.43 5.76 -8.15
CA ASP A 49 2.66 7.16 -8.51
C ASP A 49 3.40 7.89 -7.37
N ILE A 50 3.03 7.63 -6.11
CA ILE A 50 3.77 8.17 -4.96
C ILE A 50 5.23 7.69 -4.94
N HIS A 51 5.49 6.42 -5.23
CA HIS A 51 6.88 5.94 -5.35
C HIS A 51 7.64 6.69 -6.45
N LYS A 52 7.02 6.89 -7.62
CA LYS A 52 7.64 7.63 -8.73
C LYS A 52 7.94 9.07 -8.34
N GLU A 53 7.00 9.76 -7.71
CA GLU A 53 7.18 11.14 -7.25
C GLU A 53 8.43 11.27 -6.36
N TYR A 54 8.61 10.38 -5.37
CA TYR A 54 9.78 10.40 -4.50
C TYR A 54 11.09 10.12 -5.26
N LEU A 55 11.09 9.14 -6.16
CA LEU A 55 12.27 8.78 -6.96
C LEU A 55 12.65 9.88 -7.96
N GLN A 56 11.67 10.53 -8.57
CA GLN A 56 11.86 11.66 -9.49
C GLN A 56 12.31 12.92 -8.76
N ALA A 57 11.87 13.11 -7.51
CA ALA A 57 12.38 14.16 -6.63
C ALA A 57 13.83 13.91 -6.17
N GLY A 58 14.42 12.76 -6.52
CA GLY A 58 15.83 12.48 -6.33
C GLY A 58 16.13 11.38 -5.32
N ALA A 59 15.13 10.74 -4.70
CA ALA A 59 15.37 9.63 -3.79
C ALA A 59 16.03 8.45 -4.52
N ASP A 60 17.05 7.86 -3.88
CA ASP A 60 17.74 6.67 -4.38
C ASP A 60 17.02 5.38 -3.99
N ILE A 61 16.22 5.41 -2.92
CA ILE A 61 15.53 4.25 -2.36
C ILE A 61 14.10 4.60 -1.95
N VAL A 62 13.17 3.68 -2.18
CA VAL A 62 11.79 3.76 -1.67
C VAL A 62 11.46 2.54 -0.82
N ARG A 63 10.60 2.74 0.18
CA ARG A 63 10.08 1.66 1.02
C ARG A 63 8.78 1.11 0.45
N THR A 64 8.53 -0.18 0.59
CA THR A 64 7.40 -0.90 -0.03
C THR A 64 5.98 -0.55 0.45
N LEU A 65 5.79 0.32 1.46
CA LEU A 65 4.50 0.55 2.14
C LEU A 65 4.02 -0.69 2.93
N THR A 66 4.90 -1.25 3.76
CA THR A 66 4.67 -2.51 4.50
C THR A 66 4.94 -2.38 6.00
N PHE A 67 5.01 -1.16 6.54
CA PHE A 67 5.39 -0.95 7.95
C PHE A 67 4.48 -1.71 8.93
N GLY A 68 3.16 -1.67 8.70
CA GLY A 68 2.15 -2.42 9.48
C GLY A 68 1.74 -3.75 8.84
N CYS A 69 2.46 -4.24 7.83
CA CYS A 69 2.06 -5.41 7.05
C CYS A 69 2.52 -6.72 7.70
N ASN A 70 2.10 -6.97 8.94
CA ASN A 70 2.36 -8.18 9.71
C ASN A 70 1.05 -8.75 10.30
N ALA A 71 1.06 -10.02 10.70
CA ALA A 71 -0.16 -10.69 11.16
C ALA A 71 -0.81 -10.01 12.38
N LEU A 72 -0.02 -9.54 13.34
CA LEU A 72 -0.54 -8.94 14.57
C LEU A 72 -1.28 -7.63 14.27
N THR A 73 -0.68 -6.73 13.50
CA THR A 73 -1.31 -5.46 13.11
C THR A 73 -2.52 -5.68 12.21
N GLN A 74 -2.46 -6.64 11.29
CA GLN A 74 -3.55 -6.89 10.34
C GLN A 74 -4.73 -7.64 10.94
N GLN A 75 -4.58 -8.27 12.12
CA GLN A 75 -5.68 -8.89 12.86
C GLN A 75 -6.74 -7.88 13.32
N ASP A 76 -6.34 -6.65 13.64
CA ASP A 76 -7.26 -5.57 14.03
C ASP A 76 -8.23 -5.23 12.89
N TYR A 77 -7.81 -5.45 11.65
CA TYR A 77 -8.60 -5.25 10.44
C TYR A 77 -9.20 -6.54 9.86
N LYS A 78 -8.98 -7.70 10.48
CA LYS A 78 -9.32 -9.04 9.94
C LYS A 78 -8.69 -9.32 8.57
N MET A 79 -7.50 -8.78 8.32
CA MET A 79 -6.73 -8.92 7.08
C MET A 79 -5.42 -9.70 7.26
N ASP A 80 -5.24 -10.37 8.38
CA ASP A 80 -4.05 -11.16 8.72
C ASP A 80 -3.72 -12.23 7.67
N LYS A 81 -4.75 -12.82 7.06
CA LYS A 81 -4.60 -13.78 5.95
C LYS A 81 -4.07 -13.17 4.66
N LEU A 82 -4.13 -11.85 4.51
CA LEU A 82 -3.67 -11.12 3.33
C LEU A 82 -2.23 -10.60 3.47
N VAL A 83 -1.59 -10.76 4.63
CA VAL A 83 -0.24 -10.21 4.90
C VAL A 83 0.77 -10.58 3.82
N PHE A 84 0.79 -11.84 3.38
CA PHE A 84 1.70 -12.26 2.32
C PHE A 84 1.38 -11.58 0.99
N GLU A 85 0.09 -11.51 0.63
CA GLU A 85 -0.37 -10.89 -0.61
C GLU A 85 -0.04 -9.39 -0.64
N MET A 86 -0.31 -8.69 0.47
CA MET A 86 0.00 -7.27 0.62
C MET A 86 1.49 -7.00 0.48
N ASN A 87 2.35 -7.72 1.21
CA ASN A 87 3.81 -7.57 1.11
C ASN A 87 4.33 -7.85 -0.31
N LYS A 88 3.81 -8.88 -0.97
CA LYS A 88 4.22 -9.22 -2.34
C LYS A 88 3.81 -8.13 -3.33
N SER A 89 2.56 -7.67 -3.27
CA SER A 89 2.03 -6.61 -4.15
C SER A 89 2.76 -5.29 -3.92
N ALA A 90 2.98 -4.93 -2.66
CA ALA A 90 3.79 -3.79 -2.23
C ALA A 90 5.20 -3.80 -2.85
N ALA A 91 5.94 -4.91 -2.70
CA ALA A 91 7.26 -5.07 -3.28
C ALA A 91 7.27 -4.99 -4.81
N GLN A 92 6.27 -5.59 -5.46
CA GLN A 92 6.13 -5.54 -6.92
C GLN A 92 5.86 -4.12 -7.42
N LEU A 93 5.00 -3.35 -6.75
CA LEU A 93 4.69 -1.97 -7.10
C LEU A 93 5.93 -1.07 -6.97
N ALA A 94 6.62 -1.14 -5.84
CA ALA A 94 7.85 -0.37 -5.61
C ALA A 94 8.93 -0.73 -6.65
N LYS A 95 9.13 -2.03 -6.95
CA LYS A 95 10.11 -2.48 -7.95
C LYS A 95 9.75 -2.00 -9.35
N LYS A 96 8.47 -2.04 -9.72
CA LYS A 96 8.00 -1.54 -11.02
C LYS A 96 8.24 -0.03 -11.14
N ALA A 97 7.88 0.75 -10.12
CA ALA A 97 8.12 2.19 -10.09
C ALA A 97 9.62 2.52 -10.18
N ALA A 98 10.46 1.84 -9.40
CA ALA A 98 11.92 2.01 -9.44
C ALA A 98 12.50 1.70 -10.83
N ALA A 99 12.07 0.61 -11.46
CA ALA A 99 12.51 0.25 -12.80
C ALA A 99 12.06 1.28 -13.86
N GLU A 100 10.84 1.78 -13.77
CA GLU A 100 10.33 2.80 -14.70
C GLU A 100 11.09 4.12 -14.60
N VAL A 101 11.40 4.59 -13.39
CA VAL A 101 12.18 5.82 -13.20
C VAL A 101 13.65 5.62 -13.56
N THR A 102 14.24 4.45 -13.26
CA THR A 102 15.62 4.12 -13.67
C THR A 102 15.79 4.14 -15.18
N LYS A 103 14.78 3.74 -15.96
CA LYS A 103 14.85 3.81 -17.44
C LYS A 103 14.95 5.25 -17.96
N GLN A 104 14.52 6.25 -17.19
CA GLN A 104 14.60 7.67 -17.57
C GLN A 104 16.00 8.24 -17.33
N ASP A 105 16.77 7.65 -16.42
CA ASP A 105 18.16 8.01 -16.13
C ASP A 105 18.92 6.76 -15.65
N THR A 106 19.53 6.06 -16.59
CA THR A 106 20.17 4.76 -16.35
C THR A 106 21.45 4.84 -15.52
N GLN A 107 22.02 6.04 -15.34
CA GLN A 107 23.23 6.25 -14.54
C GLN A 107 22.93 6.24 -13.04
N LYS A 108 21.66 6.43 -12.66
CA LYS A 108 21.22 6.45 -11.28
C LYS A 108 20.34 5.23 -10.98
N PRO A 109 20.87 4.13 -10.40
CA PRO A 109 20.03 3.00 -10.01
C PRO A 109 19.09 3.40 -8.86
N ARG A 110 17.82 2.96 -8.92
CA ARG A 110 16.85 3.14 -7.83
C ARG A 110 16.63 1.81 -7.09
N PHE A 111 16.59 1.87 -5.77
CA PHE A 111 16.50 0.70 -4.89
C PHE A 111 15.14 0.63 -4.19
N VAL A 112 14.83 -0.55 -3.67
CA VAL A 112 13.59 -0.84 -2.92
C VAL A 112 13.97 -1.50 -1.59
N ALA A 113 13.36 -1.04 -0.49
CA ALA A 113 13.50 -1.58 0.86
C ALA A 113 12.17 -2.06 1.45
#